data_AF-A0A2R4CID5-F1
#
_entry.id   AF-A0A2R4CID5-F1
#
_cell.length_a   1.000
_cell.length_b   1.000
_cell.length_c   1.000
_cell.angle_alpha   90.00
_cell.angle_beta   90.00
_cell.angle_gamma   90.00
#
_symmetry.space_group_name_H-M   'P 1'
#
loop_
_entity.id
_entity.type
_entity.pdbx_description
1 polymer ?
#
loop_
_entity_poly.entity_id
_entity_poly.type
_entity_poly.pdbx_seq_one_letter_code
_entity_poly.pdbx_strand_id
1 'polypeptide(L)'
;MSGSAGDDLLEGGLGNDILDGGSGNDTFVFLRGFGSDVLVQNDSTSARSDVVKFADLNSAELAGFEKLGSDLIAKFTGGDQLTLKNYYYSDSYWEYKINQIQFADGEKWDQAQIKAHTSVPAAALAATSEADSIVVVGSMPMEAGGM
;
A
#
# COMPACT_ATOMS: atom_id res chain seq x y z
N MET A 1 -0.34 17.68 -11.54
CA MET A 1 0.90 18.32 -11.06
C MET A 1 2.07 17.43 -11.42
N SER A 2 3.25 18.01 -11.67
CA SER A 2 4.45 17.28 -12.07
C SER A 2 5.66 17.83 -11.32
N GLY A 3 6.43 16.99 -10.63
CA GLY A 3 7.66 17.37 -9.92
C GLY A 3 8.78 17.77 -10.88
N SER A 4 8.87 17.07 -12.01
CA SER A 4 9.93 17.23 -13.02
C SER A 4 11.23 16.55 -12.54
N ALA A 5 12.41 17.16 -12.70
CA ALA A 5 13.66 16.55 -12.29
C ALA A 5 14.14 17.18 -10.98
N GLY A 6 14.44 16.36 -9.97
CA GLY A 6 14.83 16.81 -8.64
C GLY A 6 14.19 15.97 -7.55
N ASP A 7 14.51 16.29 -6.30
CA ASP A 7 13.79 15.72 -5.15
C ASP A 7 12.58 16.62 -4.86
N ASP A 8 11.38 16.21 -5.24
CA ASP A 8 10.19 17.05 -5.17
C ASP A 8 9.26 16.69 -4.01
N LEU A 9 8.61 17.72 -3.45
CA LEU A 9 7.52 17.55 -2.48
C LEU A 9 6.20 17.88 -3.19
N LEU A 10 5.38 16.86 -3.43
CA LEU A 10 4.14 16.96 -4.18
C LEU A 10 2.94 16.73 -3.26
N GLU A 11 2.16 17.78 -3.04
CA GLU A 11 0.95 17.72 -2.21
C GLU A 11 -0.27 17.62 -3.13
N GLY A 12 -1.03 16.52 -3.06
CA GLY A 12 -2.24 16.33 -3.87
C GLY A 12 -3.34 17.31 -3.52
N GLY A 13 -3.46 17.67 -2.24
CA GLY A 13 -4.52 18.54 -1.76
C GLY A 13 -5.87 17.81 -1.65
N LEU A 14 -6.96 18.55 -1.78
CA LEU A 14 -8.32 18.02 -1.83
C LEU A 14 -8.77 17.97 -3.29
N GLY A 15 -9.26 16.83 -3.77
CA GLY A 15 -9.79 16.78 -5.13
C GLY A 15 -9.66 15.41 -5.76
N ASN A 16 -9.37 15.40 -7.06
CA ASN A 16 -8.99 14.21 -7.78
C ASN A 16 -7.79 14.64 -8.63
N ASP A 17 -6.60 14.37 -8.11
CA ASP A 17 -5.37 14.93 -8.63
C ASP A 17 -4.52 13.87 -9.32
N ILE A 18 -3.78 14.31 -10.33
CA ILE A 18 -2.78 13.48 -11.00
C ILE A 18 -1.41 14.02 -10.60
N LEU A 19 -0.66 13.22 -9.86
CA LEU A 19 0.66 13.56 -9.33
C LEU A 19 1.72 12.75 -10.07
N ASP A 20 2.55 13.45 -10.82
CA ASP A 20 3.69 12.87 -11.53
C ASP A 20 4.98 13.25 -10.78
N GLY A 21 5.70 12.26 -10.26
CA GLY A 21 6.96 12.51 -9.54
C GLY A 21 8.04 13.08 -10.46
N GLY A 22 8.24 12.39 -11.58
CA GLY A 22 9.29 12.71 -12.52
C GLY A 22 10.54 11.91 -12.21
N SER A 23 11.69 12.58 -12.06
CA SER A 23 12.96 11.90 -11.77
C SER A 23 13.64 12.46 -10.52
N GLY A 24 13.96 11.60 -9.56
CA GLY A 24 14.62 11.94 -8.31
C GLY A 24 13.99 11.23 -7.12
N ASN A 25 14.14 11.77 -5.91
CA ASN A 25 13.52 11.22 -4.70
C ASN A 25 12.29 12.05 -4.33
N ASP A 26 11.12 11.60 -4.74
CA ASP A 26 9.90 12.37 -4.56
C ASP A 26 9.17 12.00 -3.26
N THR A 27 8.60 13.01 -2.61
CA THR A 27 7.74 12.85 -1.44
C THR A 27 6.33 13.32 -1.77
N PHE A 28 5.37 12.40 -1.78
CA PHE A 28 3.97 12.68 -2.07
C PHE A 28 3.19 12.79 -0.76
N VAL A 29 2.60 13.95 -0.48
CA VAL A 29 1.86 14.19 0.77
C VAL A 29 0.35 14.19 0.50
N PHE A 30 -0.35 13.36 1.26
CA PHE A 30 -1.81 13.24 1.22
C PHE A 30 -2.42 13.51 2.59
N LEU A 31 -3.53 14.24 2.58
CA LEU A 31 -4.34 14.58 3.75
C LEU A 31 -5.69 13.88 3.65
N ARG A 32 -6.37 13.66 4.78
CA ARG A 32 -7.71 13.05 4.78
C ARG A 32 -8.66 13.84 3.89
N GLY A 33 -9.48 13.12 3.09
CA GLY A 33 -10.38 13.75 2.12
C GLY A 33 -9.68 14.17 0.83
N PHE A 34 -8.51 13.59 0.54
CA PHE A 34 -7.80 13.84 -0.71
C PHE A 34 -8.61 13.40 -1.93
N GLY A 35 -9.59 12.50 -1.77
CA GLY A 35 -10.47 12.05 -2.84
C GLY A 35 -9.85 10.91 -3.67
N SER A 36 -9.92 10.99 -5.00
CA SER A 36 -9.42 9.94 -5.89
C SER A 36 -8.19 10.41 -6.68
N ASP A 37 -7.01 10.15 -6.12
CA ASP A 37 -5.74 10.60 -6.67
C ASP A 37 -5.04 9.51 -7.50
N VAL A 38 -4.29 9.95 -8.49
CA VAL A 38 -3.52 9.11 -9.40
C VAL A 38 -2.05 9.50 -9.33
N LEU A 39 -1.22 8.57 -8.87
CA LEU A 39 0.22 8.74 -8.80
C LEU A 39 0.87 8.06 -10.00
N VAL A 40 1.60 8.85 -10.78
CA VAL A 40 2.38 8.41 -11.93
C VAL A 40 3.85 8.55 -11.57
N GLN A 41 4.55 7.43 -11.61
CA GLN A 41 5.99 7.38 -11.46
C GLN A 41 6.57 7.07 -12.82
N ASN A 42 7.54 7.83 -13.29
CA ASN A 42 8.23 7.55 -14.55
C ASN A 42 9.70 7.93 -14.42
N ASP A 43 10.38 7.21 -13.55
CA ASP A 43 11.78 7.46 -13.22
C ASP A 43 12.69 6.41 -13.90
N SER A 44 13.77 6.87 -14.55
CA SER A 44 14.79 6.03 -15.22
C SER A 44 16.13 5.99 -14.49
N THR A 45 16.23 6.65 -13.33
CA THR A 45 17.46 6.83 -12.55
C THR A 45 17.62 5.74 -11.48
N SER A 46 18.85 5.28 -11.21
CA SER A 46 19.07 4.10 -10.35
C SER A 46 19.11 4.39 -8.84
N ALA A 47 19.01 5.65 -8.42
CA ALA A 47 19.11 6.07 -7.01
C ALA A 47 17.85 6.80 -6.58
N ARG A 48 16.76 6.03 -6.43
CA ARG A 48 15.41 6.51 -6.15
C ARG A 48 14.90 6.05 -4.78
N SER A 49 14.20 6.94 -4.11
CA SER A 49 13.64 6.71 -2.79
C SER A 49 12.33 7.47 -2.64
N ASP A 50 11.34 7.09 -3.45
CA ASP A 50 10.01 7.69 -3.44
C ASP A 50 9.23 7.32 -2.19
N VAL A 51 8.67 8.34 -1.55
CA VAL A 51 7.92 8.23 -0.30
C VAL A 51 6.51 8.77 -0.48
N VAL A 52 5.51 7.94 -0.21
CA VAL A 52 4.13 8.40 -0.03
C VAL A 52 3.89 8.64 1.45
N LYS A 53 3.56 9.87 1.83
CA LYS A 53 3.31 10.27 3.21
C LYS A 53 1.85 10.66 3.39
N PHE A 54 1.16 9.90 4.20
CA PHE A 54 -0.16 10.24 4.71
C PHE A 54 -0.02 11.03 6.00
N ALA A 55 -0.30 12.34 5.95
CA ALA A 55 -0.11 13.21 7.10
C ALA A 55 -1.26 13.15 8.12
N ASP A 56 -2.48 12.78 7.69
CA ASP A 56 -3.68 12.68 8.55
C ASP A 56 -4.43 11.34 8.42
N LEU A 57 -3.82 10.34 7.75
CA LEU A 57 -4.40 9.00 7.61
C LEU A 57 -3.51 7.95 8.30
N ASN A 58 -4.14 7.14 9.13
CA ASN A 58 -3.50 6.04 9.85
C ASN A 58 -3.52 4.76 8.98
N SER A 59 -2.62 3.81 9.25
CA SER A 59 -2.61 2.54 8.53
C SER A 59 -3.89 1.73 8.73
N ALA A 60 -4.56 1.87 9.89
CA ALA A 60 -5.87 1.26 10.16
C ALA A 60 -7.01 1.79 9.29
N GLU A 61 -6.88 3.00 8.71
CA GLU A 61 -7.88 3.59 7.81
C GLU A 61 -7.74 3.04 6.39
N LEU A 62 -6.66 2.33 6.09
CA LEU A 62 -6.49 1.65 4.82
C LEU A 62 -7.36 0.38 4.80
N ALA A 63 -8.46 0.42 4.05
CA ALA A 63 -9.36 -0.72 3.88
C ALA A 63 -8.69 -1.89 3.12
N GLY A 64 -7.69 -1.57 2.30
CA GLY A 64 -6.82 -2.55 1.67
C GLY A 64 -6.29 -2.07 0.33
N PHE A 65 -5.57 -2.96 -0.33
CA PHE A 65 -5.08 -2.73 -1.68
C PHE A 65 -5.77 -3.66 -2.68
N GLU A 66 -6.06 -3.12 -3.85
CA GLU A 66 -6.63 -3.84 -4.98
C GLU A 66 -5.67 -3.74 -6.16
N LYS A 67 -5.37 -4.88 -6.78
CA LYS A 67 -4.60 -4.91 -8.02
C LYS A 67 -5.57 -4.85 -9.19
N LEU A 68 -5.42 -3.83 -10.04
CA LEU A 68 -6.20 -3.67 -11.26
C LEU A 68 -5.25 -3.65 -12.46
N GLY A 69 -5.12 -4.78 -13.15
CA GLY A 69 -4.18 -4.92 -14.26
C GLY A 69 -2.73 -4.76 -13.80
N SER A 70 -2.06 -3.71 -14.25
CA SER A 70 -0.71 -3.30 -13.83
C SER A 70 -0.70 -2.22 -12.74
N ASP A 71 -1.87 -1.68 -12.39
CA ASP A 71 -2.03 -0.61 -11.42
C ASP A 71 -2.32 -1.18 -10.02
N LEU A 72 -1.85 -0.46 -9.00
CA LEU A 72 -2.14 -0.76 -7.59
C LEU A 72 -3.05 0.33 -7.03
N ILE A 73 -4.18 -0.07 -6.46
CA ILE A 73 -5.19 0.84 -5.93
C ILE A 73 -5.25 0.67 -4.41
N ALA A 74 -4.88 1.70 -3.67
CA ALA A 74 -5.09 1.78 -2.23
C ALA A 74 -6.49 2.37 -1.95
N LYS A 75 -7.33 1.66 -1.21
CA LYS A 75 -8.67 2.11 -0.83
C LYS A 75 -8.71 2.41 0.65
N PHE A 76 -9.25 3.57 1.02
CA PHE A 76 -9.40 4.00 2.41
C PHE A 76 -10.86 3.90 2.85
N THR A 77 -11.08 3.66 4.14
CA THR A 77 -12.42 3.56 4.76
C THR A 77 -13.22 4.86 4.64
N GLY A 78 -12.52 6.01 4.57
CA GLY A 78 -13.10 7.33 4.36
C GLY A 78 -13.65 7.59 2.95
N GLY A 79 -13.45 6.66 2.01
CA GLY A 79 -13.83 6.82 0.61
C GLY A 79 -12.74 7.39 -0.30
N ASP A 80 -11.58 7.74 0.28
CA ASP A 80 -10.40 8.15 -0.48
C ASP A 80 -9.77 6.96 -1.22
N GLN A 81 -9.18 7.22 -2.39
CA GLN A 81 -8.59 6.22 -3.26
C GLN A 81 -7.29 6.74 -3.88
N LEU A 82 -6.18 6.03 -3.64
CA LEU A 82 -4.91 6.33 -4.29
C LEU A 82 -4.59 5.26 -5.33
N THR A 83 -4.46 5.67 -6.60
CA THR A 83 -4.10 4.78 -7.71
C THR A 83 -2.63 4.98 -8.08
N LEU A 84 -1.80 3.98 -7.82
CA LEU A 84 -0.41 3.91 -8.27
C LEU A 84 -0.36 3.26 -9.65
N LYS A 85 -0.14 4.10 -10.68
CA LYS A 85 -0.10 3.64 -12.07
C LYS A 85 1.14 2.79 -12.31
N ASN A 86 0.96 1.70 -13.04
CA ASN A 86 2.03 0.80 -13.46
C ASN A 86 2.87 0.20 -12.32
N TYR A 87 2.38 0.20 -11.08
CA TYR A 87 3.11 -0.33 -9.92
C TYR A 87 3.63 -1.77 -10.11
N TYR A 88 2.85 -2.63 -10.78
CA TYR A 88 3.26 -4.01 -11.10
C TYR A 88 3.98 -4.15 -12.43
N TYR A 89 4.01 -3.08 -13.23
CA TYR A 89 4.79 -3.04 -14.45
C TYR A 89 6.27 -2.89 -14.06
N SER A 90 7.08 -3.81 -14.57
CA SER A 90 8.53 -3.79 -14.37
C SER A 90 9.14 -3.75 -15.75
N ASP A 91 9.87 -2.68 -16.04
CA ASP A 91 10.64 -2.56 -17.26
C ASP A 91 12.14 -2.56 -16.91
N SER A 92 13.00 -2.83 -17.89
CA SER A 92 14.46 -2.79 -17.65
C SER A 92 15.01 -1.37 -17.62
N TYR A 93 14.20 -0.39 -18.04
CA TYR A 93 14.60 1.02 -18.18
C TYR A 93 13.88 1.97 -17.22
N TRP A 94 12.71 1.57 -16.70
CA TRP A 94 11.84 2.42 -15.90
C TRP A 94 11.32 1.63 -14.70
N GLU A 95 11.36 2.26 -13.52
CA GLU A 95 10.61 1.76 -12.36
C GLU A 95 9.46 2.70 -12.02
N TYR A 96 8.30 2.09 -11.77
CA TYR A 96 7.02 2.74 -11.51
C TYR A 96 6.57 2.55 -10.05
N LYS A 97 7.45 1.98 -9.21
CA LYS A 97 7.15 1.58 -7.83
C LYS A 97 7.60 2.66 -6.87
N ILE A 98 6.82 2.85 -5.82
CA ILE A 98 7.24 3.63 -4.66
C ILE A 98 8.08 2.76 -3.72
N ASN A 99 9.00 3.38 -2.98
CA ASN A 99 9.85 2.65 -2.05
C ASN A 99 9.16 2.44 -0.70
N GLN A 100 8.46 3.47 -0.24
CA GLN A 100 7.89 3.48 1.10
C GLN A 100 6.57 4.25 1.17
N ILE A 101 5.67 3.76 2.03
CA ILE A 101 4.49 4.49 2.50
C ILE A 101 4.70 4.83 3.97
N GLN A 102 4.42 6.05 4.38
CA GLN A 102 4.45 6.51 5.77
C GLN A 102 3.06 6.98 6.18
N PHE A 103 2.56 6.48 7.30
CA PHE A 103 1.26 6.83 7.86
C PHE A 103 1.38 7.83 9.01
N ALA A 104 0.27 8.50 9.34
CA ALA A 104 0.21 9.48 10.42
C ALA A 104 0.47 8.88 11.81
N ASP A 105 0.14 7.60 12.00
CA ASP A 105 0.42 6.83 13.22
C ASP A 105 1.93 6.51 13.41
N GLY A 106 2.77 6.85 12.43
CA GLY A 106 4.21 6.61 12.43
C GLY A 106 4.61 5.26 11.82
N GLU A 107 3.62 4.46 11.40
CA GLU A 107 3.85 3.22 10.69
C GLU A 107 4.44 3.48 9.29
N LYS A 108 5.43 2.66 8.91
CA LYS A 108 6.11 2.76 7.62
C LYS A 108 6.07 1.42 6.93
N TRP A 109 5.58 1.40 5.70
CA TRP A 109 5.44 0.19 4.89
C TRP A 109 6.39 0.26 3.71
N ASP A 110 7.35 -0.65 3.69
CA ASP A 110 8.21 -0.84 2.53
C ASP A 110 7.51 -1.71 1.46
N GLN A 111 8.08 -1.78 0.25
CA GLN A 111 7.51 -2.55 -0.87
C GLN A 111 7.07 -3.98 -0.51
N ALA A 112 7.79 -4.66 0.38
CA ALA A 112 7.45 -6.00 0.85
C ALA A 112 6.14 -6.03 1.66
N GLN A 113 5.93 -5.04 2.54
CA GLN A 113 4.70 -4.91 3.34
C GLN A 113 3.51 -4.52 2.47
N ILE A 114 3.70 -3.58 1.53
CA ILE A 114 2.67 -3.21 0.55
C ILE A 114 2.22 -4.44 -0.23
N LYS A 115 3.19 -5.25 -0.69
CA LYS A 115 2.91 -6.50 -1.42
C LYS A 115 2.18 -7.54 -0.56
N ALA A 116 2.57 -7.68 0.71
CA ALA A 116 1.91 -8.58 1.65
C ALA A 116 0.45 -8.15 1.91
N HIS A 117 0.19 -6.85 2.06
CA HIS A 117 -1.15 -6.30 2.24
C HIS A 117 -2.03 -6.39 0.98
N THR A 118 -1.45 -6.45 -0.23
CA THR A 118 -2.22 -6.84 -1.44
C THR A 118 -2.54 -8.33 -1.54
N SER A 119 -1.82 -9.19 -0.82
CA SER A 119 -2.00 -10.65 -0.90
C SER A 119 -2.92 -11.19 0.18
N VAL A 120 -3.28 -10.38 1.17
CA VAL A 120 -4.37 -10.70 2.09
C VAL A 120 -5.67 -10.19 1.48
N PRO A 121 -6.62 -11.07 1.10
CA PRO A 121 -7.93 -10.58 0.73
C PRO A 121 -8.49 -9.81 1.92
N ALA A 122 -9.13 -8.67 1.67
CA ALA A 122 -9.76 -7.80 2.67
C ALA A 122 -10.76 -8.51 3.62
N ALA A 123 -11.03 -9.80 3.40
CA ALA A 123 -11.75 -10.69 4.30
C ALA A 123 -10.92 -11.23 5.50
N ALA A 124 -9.59 -11.08 5.51
CA ALA A 124 -8.74 -11.63 6.59
C ALA A 124 -8.49 -10.66 7.76
N LEU A 125 -8.78 -9.37 7.60
CA LEU A 125 -8.57 -8.35 8.64
C LEU A 125 -9.68 -8.29 9.69
N ALA A 126 -10.77 -9.06 9.53
CA ALA A 126 -11.83 -9.17 10.53
C ALA A 126 -11.59 -10.27 11.58
N ALA A 127 -10.45 -10.98 11.56
CA ALA A 127 -10.24 -12.18 12.39
C ALA A 127 -8.86 -12.24 13.07
N THR A 128 -8.34 -11.13 13.60
CA THR A 128 -7.27 -11.20 14.64
C THR A 128 -7.44 -10.13 15.71
N SER A 129 -8.67 -9.96 16.20
CA SER A 129 -8.84 -9.58 17.60
C SER A 129 -9.44 -10.79 18.29
N GLU A 130 -8.67 -11.33 19.25
CA GLU A 130 -9.07 -12.34 20.23
C GLU A 130 -8.99 -13.81 19.77
N ALA A 131 -7.82 -14.43 19.95
CA ALA A 131 -7.65 -15.77 20.57
C ALA A 131 -6.19 -16.26 20.42
N ASP A 132 -5.28 -15.65 21.19
CA ASP A 132 -4.05 -16.34 21.58
C ASP A 132 -4.44 -17.42 22.60
N SER A 133 -4.60 -18.66 22.16
CA SER A 133 -4.62 -19.86 23.02
C SER A 133 -4.63 -21.13 22.14
N ILE A 134 -3.45 -21.54 21.68
CA ILE A 134 -3.29 -22.88 21.12
C ILE A 134 -3.24 -23.90 22.26
N VAL A 135 -4.41 -24.43 22.64
CA VAL A 135 -4.46 -25.63 23.50
C VAL A 135 -4.42 -26.84 22.58
N VAL A 136 -3.22 -27.39 22.41
CA VAL A 136 -3.02 -28.76 21.93
C VAL A 136 -3.41 -29.74 23.04
N VAL A 137 -4.69 -30.07 23.14
CA VAL A 137 -5.15 -31.34 23.73
C VAL A 137 -5.40 -32.27 22.55
N GLY A 138 -4.67 -33.36 22.34
CA GLY A 138 -4.36 -34.40 23.31
C GLY A 138 -5.22 -35.61 22.98
N SER A 139 -4.57 -36.66 22.46
CA SER A 139 -4.98 -38.07 22.52
C SER A 139 -6.09 -38.56 21.56
N MET A 140 -5.69 -39.22 20.48
CA MET A 140 -6.50 -40.26 19.82
C MET A 140 -5.83 -41.63 20.01
N PRO A 141 -6.46 -42.58 20.71
CA PRO A 141 -6.37 -43.99 20.33
C PRO A 141 -7.68 -44.43 19.70
N MET A 142 -7.57 -45.01 18.52
CA MET A 142 -8.69 -45.49 17.70
C MET A 142 -9.28 -46.75 18.34
N GLU A 143 -10.55 -46.73 18.72
CA GLU A 143 -11.32 -47.92 19.08
C GLU A 143 -11.61 -48.73 17.80
N ALA A 144 -11.08 -49.95 17.73
CA ALA A 144 -11.53 -50.99 16.81
C ALA A 144 -12.15 -52.11 17.64
N GLY A 145 -13.49 -52.19 17.62
CA GLY A 145 -14.25 -53.28 18.20
C GLY A 145 -14.02 -54.58 17.43
N GLY A 146 -13.62 -55.62 18.14
CA GLY A 146 -13.59 -57.00 17.65
C GLY A 146 -14.97 -57.67 17.72
N MET A 147 -15.13 -58.71 16.90
CA MET A 147 -16.08 -59.80 17.14
C MET A 147 -15.55 -60.72 18.23
#